data_AF-A0AAE4CEN5-F1
#
_entry.id   AF-A0AAE4CEN5-F1
#
_cell.length_a   1.000
_cell.length_b   1.000
_cell.length_c   1.000
_cell.angle_alpha   90.00
_cell.angle_beta   90.00
_cell.angle_gamma   90.00
#
_symmetry.space_group_name_H-M   'P 1'
#
loop_
_entity.id
_entity.type
_entity.pdbx_description
1 polymer ?
#
loop_
_entity_poly.entity_id
_entity_poly.type
_entity_poly.pdbx_seq_one_letter_code
_entity_poly.pdbx_strand_id
1 'polypeptide(L)' 'MTDRVESRAASLLPEERRVGSDDVEAQAEEILLESDERTADVTAAPDSFVEHRTSVEAAGAGEPPD' A
#
# COMPACT_ATOMS: atom_id res chain seq x y z
N MET A 1 7.36 -1.15 -17.66
CA MET A 1 7.40 -1.53 -16.22
C MET A 1 8.69 -1.02 -15.58
N THR A 2 9.84 -1.16 -16.25
CA THR A 2 11.17 -0.74 -15.79
C THR A 2 11.24 0.70 -15.26
N ASP A 3 10.71 1.68 -15.99
CA ASP A 3 10.70 3.10 -15.54
C ASP A 3 9.99 3.31 -14.19
N ARG A 4 8.93 2.54 -13.91
CA ARG A 4 8.18 2.59 -12.64
C ARG A 4 8.98 1.95 -11.50
N VAL A 5 9.67 0.85 -11.79
CA VAL A 5 10.56 0.15 -10.84
C VAL A 5 11.73 1.04 -10.48
N GLU A 6 12.44 1.61 -11.47
CA GLU A 6 13.56 2.53 -11.26
C GLU A 6 13.14 3.75 -10.42
N SER A 7 12.00 4.36 -10.74
CA SER A 7 11.47 5.50 -10.00
C SER A 7 11.17 5.15 -8.53
N ARG A 8 10.56 4.00 -8.26
CA ARG A 8 10.24 3.53 -6.91
C ARG A 8 11.50 3.13 -6.13
N ALA A 9 12.43 2.43 -6.75
CA ALA A 9 13.71 2.05 -6.16
C ALA A 9 14.57 3.28 -5.83
N ALA A 10 14.48 4.36 -6.62
CA ALA A 10 15.13 5.63 -6.33
C ALA A 10 14.47 6.42 -5.17
N SER A 11 13.20 6.13 -4.87
CA SER A 11 12.37 6.88 -3.92
C SER A 11 12.08 6.10 -2.64
N LEU A 12 13.12 5.53 -2.03
CA LEU A 12 12.98 4.74 -0.80
C LEU A 12 12.48 5.58 0.39
N LEU A 13 11.54 5.00 1.14
CA LEU A 13 11.06 5.57 2.40
C LEU A 13 12.20 5.69 3.42
N PRO A 14 12.12 6.62 4.39
CA PRO A 14 13.13 6.71 5.46
C PRO A 14 13.36 5.38 6.18
N GLU A 15 12.30 4.60 6.40
CA GLU A 15 12.34 3.31 7.06
C GLU A 15 13.09 2.27 6.22
N GLU A 16 12.83 2.22 4.91
CA GLU A 16 13.50 1.33 3.96
C GLU A 16 14.98 1.65 3.86
N ARG A 17 15.34 2.94 3.84
CA ARG A 17 16.76 3.35 3.87
C ARG A 17 17.46 2.99 5.17
N ARG A 18 16.72 2.99 6.29
CA ARG A 18 17.26 2.67 7.62
C ARG A 18 17.50 1.18 7.80
N VAL A 19 16.58 0.34 7.30
CA VAL A 19 16.73 -1.13 7.34
C VAL A 19 17.68 -1.61 6.25
N GLY A 20 17.64 -0.96 5.09
CA GLY A 20 18.33 -1.39 3.87
C GLY A 20 17.58 -2.53 3.17
N SER A 21 17.80 -2.66 1.87
CA SER A 21 17.46 -3.86 1.08
C SER A 21 18.71 -4.30 0.33
N ASP A 22 18.90 -5.62 0.21
CA ASP A 22 19.98 -6.19 -0.58
C ASP A 22 19.77 -5.95 -2.09
N ASP A 23 18.51 -5.86 -2.51
CA ASP A 23 18.11 -5.53 -3.88
C ASP A 23 16.88 -4.62 -3.85
N VAL A 24 17.10 -3.33 -4.12
CA VAL A 24 16.06 -2.30 -4.10
C VAL A 24 15.18 -2.33 -5.35
N GLU A 25 15.68 -2.86 -6.47
CA GLU A 25 14.91 -2.97 -7.71
C GLU A 25 13.96 -4.16 -7.62
N ALA A 26 14.44 -5.31 -7.13
CA ALA A 26 13.59 -6.48 -6.89
C ALA A 26 12.48 -6.18 -5.87
N GLN A 27 12.80 -5.48 -4.78
CA GLN A 27 11.80 -5.05 -3.81
C GLN A 27 10.75 -4.11 -4.45
N ALA A 28 11.19 -3.15 -5.28
CA ALA A 28 10.28 -2.23 -5.96
C ALA A 28 9.36 -2.96 -6.96
N GLU A 29 9.88 -3.95 -7.69
CA GLU A 29 9.09 -4.77 -8.59
C GLU A 29 8.01 -5.57 -7.85
N GLU A 30 8.36 -6.23 -6.73
CA GLU A 30 7.42 -7.00 -5.93
C GLU A 30 6.29 -6.12 -5.36
N ILE A 31 6.64 -4.96 -4.80
CA ILE A 31 5.66 -4.01 -4.25
C ILE A 31 4.72 -3.51 -5.35
N LEU A 32 5.24 -3.19 -6.54
CA LEU A 32 4.42 -2.70 -7.64
C LEU A 32 3.50 -3.79 -8.18
N LEU A 33 3.97 -5.03 -8.30
CA LEU A 33 3.16 -6.18 -8.69
C LEU A 33 2.01 -6.38 -7.71
N GLU A 34 2.29 -6.51 -6.41
CA GLU A 34 1.28 -6.66 -5.35
C GLU A 34 0.28 -5.49 -5.36
N SER A 35 0.77 -4.27 -5.61
CA SER A 35 -0.08 -3.08 -5.66
C SER A 35 -0.98 -3.05 -6.89
N ASP A 36 -0.48 -3.47 -8.05
CA ASP A 36 -1.28 -3.58 -9.28
C ASP A 36 -2.36 -4.66 -9.11
N GLU A 37 -2.05 -5.78 -8.45
CA GLU A 37 -3.03 -6.82 -8.09
C GLU A 37 -4.14 -6.28 -7.17
N ARG A 38 -3.78 -5.62 -6.07
CA ARG A 38 -4.77 -5.01 -5.15
C ARG A 38 -5.59 -3.88 -5.78
N THR A 39 -5.02 -3.20 -6.76
CA THR A 39 -5.73 -2.16 -7.51
C THR A 39 -6.80 -2.78 -8.41
N ALA A 40 -6.52 -3.93 -9.02
CA ALA A 40 -7.47 -4.68 -9.84
C ALA A 40 -8.52 -5.40 -8.98
N ASP A 41 -8.11 -5.94 -7.84
CA ASP A 41 -8.97 -6.64 -6.88
C ASP A 41 -8.54 -6.32 -5.45
N VAL A 42 -9.35 -5.52 -4.76
CA VAL A 42 -9.09 -5.09 -3.37
C VAL A 42 -8.98 -6.25 -2.38
N THR A 43 -9.48 -7.44 -2.74
CA THR A 43 -9.43 -8.66 -1.91
C THR A 43 -8.25 -9.57 -2.23
N ALA A 44 -7.39 -9.20 -3.19
CA ALA A 44 -6.28 -10.03 -3.65
C ALA A 44 -5.18 -10.28 -2.59
N ALA A 45 -5.12 -9.48 -1.52
CA ALA A 45 -4.14 -9.69 -0.45
C ALA A 45 -4.62 -10.77 0.54
N PRO A 46 -3.97 -11.94 0.60
CA PRO A 46 -4.48 -13.12 1.30
C PRO A 46 -4.61 -12.96 2.81
N ASP A 47 -3.72 -12.19 3.44
CA ASP A 47 -3.71 -11.96 4.89
C ASP A 47 -4.39 -10.64 5.30
N SER A 48 -5.00 -9.93 4.34
CA SER A 48 -5.66 -8.64 4.57
C SER A 48 -7.18 -8.78 4.65
N PHE A 49 -7.82 -7.95 5.48
CA PHE A 49 -9.28 -7.83 5.56
C PHE A 49 -9.73 -6.48 5.00
N VAL A 50 -10.68 -6.51 4.06
CA VAL A 50 -11.30 -5.29 3.51
C VAL A 50 -12.55 -4.95 4.32
N GLU A 51 -12.51 -3.81 5.00
CA GLU A 51 -13.66 -3.29 5.75
C GLU A 51 -14.66 -2.58 4.81
N HIS A 52 -15.94 -2.94 4.89
CA HIS A 52 -17.01 -2.36 4.08
C HIS A 52 -17.83 -1.30 4.83
N ARG A 53 -17.17 -0.27 5.39
CA ARG A 53 -17.88 0.86 6.01
C ARG A 53 -18.42 1.84 4.97
N THR A 54 -19.63 2.32 5.22
CA THR A 54 -20.18 3.48 4.51
C THR A 54 -19.41 4.76 4.89
N SER A 55 -19.53 5.81 4.08
CA SER A 55 -18.89 7.10 4.38
C SER A 55 -19.32 7.70 5.73
N VAL A 56 -20.56 7.45 6.15
CA VAL A 56 -21.10 7.91 7.45
C VAL A 56 -20.45 7.16 8.61
N GLU A 57 -20.32 5.84 8.50
CA GLU A 57 -19.62 5.02 9.51
C GLU A 57 -18.11 5.30 9.54
N ALA A 58 -17.53 5.63 8.38
CA ALA A 58 -16.13 6.02 8.23
C ALA A 58 -15.81 7.35 8.92
N ALA A 59 -16.68 8.36 8.71
CA ALA A 59 -16.55 9.68 9.32
C ALA A 59 -16.75 9.67 10.84
N GLY A 60 -17.33 8.59 11.39
CA GLY A 60 -17.79 8.53 12.76
C GLY A 60 -18.95 9.48 12.94
N ALA A 61 -20.18 8.98 12.94
CA ALA A 61 -21.29 9.73 13.52
C ALA A 61 -21.03 9.87 15.03
N GLY A 62 -20.17 10.82 15.40
CA GLY A 62 -20.14 11.37 16.74
C GLY A 62 -21.45 12.09 16.93
N GLU A 63 -22.39 11.46 17.63
CA GLU A 63 -23.42 12.19 18.35
C GLU A 63 -22.71 13.29 19.14
N PRO A 64 -22.98 14.59 18.91
CA PRO A 64 -22.49 15.60 19.84
C PRO A 64 -23.10 15.27 21.22
N PRO A 65 -22.31 15.19 22.30
CA PRO A 65 -22.89 14.94 23.62
C PRO A 65 -23.85 16.07 23.98
N ASP A 66 -25.01 15.70 24.54
CA ASP A 66 -26.09 16.59 25.04
C ASP A 66 -25.57 17.63 26.06
#